data_AF-A0A2H3B528-F1
#
_entry.id   AF-A0A2H3B528-F1
#
_cell.length_a   1.000
_cell.length_b   1.000
_cell.length_c   1.000
_cell.angle_alpha   90.00
_cell.angle_beta   90.00
_cell.angle_gamma   90.00
#
_symmetry.space_group_name_H-M   'P 1'
#
loop_
_entity.id
_entity.type
_entity.pdbx_description
1 polymer ?
#
loop_
_entity_poly.entity_id
_entity_poly.type
_entity_poly.pdbx_seq_one_letter_code
_entity_poly.pdbx_strand_id
1 'polypeptide(L)'
;MWHGVVHLTDKGDSWCHGPCIDSGYVRGLSRRSLKRNSRQGELIVIDNIGAEHTFMIVADHQYQIPERWYALVGSDPYDSEGTFQEWQFWAVGEIFSRQGFEKVSVFYIPEKKDVKRLHKLGVTTDTETFLA
;
A
#
# COMPACT_ATOMS: atom_id res chain seq x y z
N MET A 1 8.53 -10.29 -2.95
CA MET A 1 8.40 -10.54 -1.50
C MET A 1 8.43 -9.17 -0.84
N TRP A 2 7.36 -8.76 -0.14
CA TRP A 2 7.30 -7.47 0.56
C TRP A 2 8.30 -7.50 1.71
N HIS A 3 9.26 -6.59 1.71
CA HIS A 3 10.11 -6.30 2.87
C HIS A 3 9.65 -4.97 3.46
N GLY A 4 8.43 -4.93 4.01
CA GLY A 4 8.20 -3.95 5.07
C GLY A 4 9.11 -4.35 6.23
N VAL A 5 9.81 -3.39 6.81
CA VAL A 5 10.58 -3.66 8.02
C VAL A 5 9.56 -3.90 9.12
N VAL A 6 9.28 -5.18 9.37
CA VAL A 6 8.44 -5.63 10.47
C VAL A 6 9.36 -5.76 11.67
N HIS A 7 9.26 -4.81 12.59
CA HIS A 7 9.89 -4.88 13.90
C HIS A 7 9.04 -5.80 14.77
N LEU A 8 9.61 -6.96 15.12
CA LEU A 8 9.02 -7.87 16.10
C LEU A 8 9.38 -7.37 17.49
N THR A 9 8.39 -7.21 18.36
CA THR A 9 8.63 -7.07 19.80
C THR A 9 8.79 -8.45 20.44
N ASP A 10 9.46 -8.52 21.60
CA ASP A 10 9.61 -9.74 22.41
C ASP A 10 8.26 -10.35 22.86
N LYS A 11 7.13 -9.65 22.64
CA LYS A 11 5.77 -10.11 22.95
C LYS A 11 5.03 -10.72 21.75
N GLY A 12 5.66 -10.75 20.57
CA GLY A 12 5.03 -11.24 19.34
C GLY A 12 4.21 -10.20 18.58
N ASP A 13 4.12 -8.96 19.08
CA ASP A 13 3.52 -7.85 18.35
C ASP A 13 4.49 -7.42 17.24
N SER A 14 4.00 -7.35 16.01
CA SER A 14 4.81 -7.01 14.84
C SER A 14 4.37 -5.64 14.34
N TRP A 15 5.27 -4.65 14.31
CA TRP A 15 4.94 -3.30 13.85
C TRP A 15 5.80 -2.91 12.65
N CYS A 16 5.26 -2.13 11.73
CA CYS A 16 5.98 -1.62 10.58
C CYS A 16 6.09 -0.10 10.62
N HIS A 17 7.29 0.39 10.31
CA HIS A 17 7.53 1.80 10.04
C HIS A 17 7.42 2.02 8.53
N GLY A 18 6.46 2.85 8.11
CA GLY A 18 6.26 3.15 6.70
C GLY A 18 5.12 4.14 6.47
N PRO A 19 5.04 4.71 5.26
CA PRO A 19 3.97 5.63 4.92
C PRO A 19 2.62 4.90 4.93
N CYS A 20 1.63 5.51 5.57
CA CYS A 20 0.29 4.97 5.69
C CYS A 20 -0.73 5.86 4.96
N ILE A 21 -1.74 5.25 4.38
CA ILE A 21 -2.89 5.94 3.79
C ILE A 21 -4.13 5.39 4.49
N ASP A 22 -4.87 6.28 5.16
CA ASP A 22 -6.04 5.88 5.95
C ASP A 22 -7.16 5.30 5.08
N SER A 23 -7.33 5.85 3.88
CA SER A 23 -8.42 5.46 2.97
C SER A 23 -8.02 5.63 1.51
N GLY A 24 -7.89 4.50 0.81
CA GLY A 24 -7.71 4.45 -0.65
C GLY A 24 -8.64 3.42 -1.28
N TYR A 25 -9.31 3.79 -2.37
CA TYR A 25 -10.19 2.89 -3.11
C TYR A 25 -9.39 2.11 -4.15
N VAL A 26 -9.44 0.79 -4.03
CA VAL A 26 -8.73 -0.13 -4.94
C VAL A 26 -9.73 -0.74 -5.91
N ARG A 27 -9.43 -0.75 -7.21
CA ARG A 27 -10.25 -1.42 -8.25
C ARG A 27 -9.42 -2.12 -9.32
N GLY A 28 -10.04 -3.04 -10.06
CA GLY A 28 -9.38 -3.77 -11.16
C GLY A 28 -8.55 -4.98 -10.73
N LEU A 29 -8.38 -5.21 -9.42
CA LEU A 29 -7.64 -6.36 -8.87
C LEU A 29 -8.55 -7.45 -8.27
N SER A 30 -9.86 -7.37 -8.50
CA SER A 30 -10.87 -8.28 -7.93
C SER A 30 -10.95 -9.64 -8.64
N ARG A 31 -10.56 -9.71 -9.91
CA ARG A 31 -10.58 -10.95 -10.71
C ARG A 31 -9.22 -11.64 -10.70
N ARG A 32 -9.24 -12.97 -10.75
CA ARG A 32 -8.02 -13.77 -11.02
C ARG A 32 -7.66 -13.62 -12.49
N SER A 33 -6.37 -13.61 -12.80
CA SER A 33 -5.92 -13.63 -14.18
C SER A 33 -5.85 -15.08 -14.65
N LEU A 34 -6.48 -15.39 -15.79
CA LEU A 34 -6.41 -16.72 -16.40
C LEU A 34 -5.01 -17.03 -16.95
N LYS A 35 -4.24 -15.99 -17.24
CA LYS A 35 -2.80 -16.09 -17.56
C LYS A 35 -2.05 -15.82 -16.26
N ARG A 36 -0.95 -16.53 -15.98
CA ARG A 36 -0.07 -16.32 -14.80
C ARG A 36 0.63 -14.94 -14.76
N ASN A 37 0.11 -13.97 -15.49
CA ASN A 37 0.62 -12.62 -15.62
C ASN A 37 0.22 -11.77 -14.42
N SER A 38 0.94 -10.65 -14.28
CA SER A 38 0.60 -9.57 -13.38
C SER A 38 -0.81 -9.04 -13.65
N ARG A 39 -1.49 -8.65 -12.58
CA ARG A 39 -2.82 -8.01 -12.65
C ARG A 39 -2.65 -6.53 -12.46
N GLN A 40 -3.36 -5.74 -13.26
CA GLN A 40 -3.31 -4.29 -13.24
C GLN A 40 -4.63 -3.75 -12.71
N GLY A 41 -4.55 -2.69 -11.93
CA GLY A 41 -5.70 -1.99 -11.39
C GLY A 41 -5.36 -0.55 -11.07
N GLU A 42 -6.20 0.06 -10.25
CA GLU A 42 -6.06 1.47 -9.87
C GLU A 42 -6.23 1.63 -8.37
N LEU A 43 -5.40 2.51 -7.80
CA LEU A 43 -5.57 3.10 -6.49
C LEU A 43 -6.09 4.52 -6.68
N ILE A 44 -7.22 4.81 -6.04
CA ILE A 44 -7.81 6.14 -5.99
C ILE A 44 -7.68 6.67 -4.57
N VAL A 45 -7.10 7.86 -4.42
CA VAL A 45 -6.97 8.56 -3.14
C VAL A 45 -7.58 9.95 -3.26
N ILE A 46 -8.12 10.45 -2.15
CA ILE A 46 -8.66 11.80 -2.06
C ILE A 46 -7.67 12.63 -1.26
N ASP A 47 -7.23 13.75 -1.81
CA ASP A 47 -6.31 14.66 -1.11
C ASP A 47 -7.03 15.53 -0.07
N ASN A 48 -6.26 16.35 0.64
CA ASN A 48 -6.77 17.23 1.69
C ASN A 48 -7.70 18.35 1.19
N ILE A 49 -7.72 18.62 -0.12
CA ILE A 49 -8.64 19.58 -0.75
C ILE A 49 -9.85 18.88 -1.40
N GLY A 50 -9.96 17.56 -1.25
CA GLY A 50 -11.06 16.75 -1.77
C GLY A 50 -10.90 16.36 -3.24
N ALA A 51 -9.74 16.58 -3.86
CA ALA A 51 -9.49 16.19 -5.24
C ALA A 51 -9.12 14.70 -5.32
N GLU A 52 -9.68 14.03 -6.33
CA GLU A 52 -9.42 12.62 -6.61
C GLU A 52 -8.14 12.45 -7.43
N HIS A 53 -7.26 11.55 -6.99
CA HIS A 53 -6.03 11.19 -7.68
C HIS A 53 -5.99 9.68 -7.94
N THR A 54 -5.81 9.30 -9.20
CA THR A 54 -5.70 7.89 -9.61
C THR A 54 -4.24 7.50 -9.86
N PHE A 55 -3.87 6.30 -9.42
CA PHE A 55 -2.55 5.69 -9.60
C PHE A 55 -2.69 4.29 -10.16
N MET A 56 -1.90 3.95 -11.18
CA MET A 56 -1.81 2.58 -11.67
C MET A 56 -1.11 1.70 -10.64
N ILE A 57 -1.67 0.52 -10.39
CA ILE A 57 -1.13 -0.47 -9.45
C ILE A 57 -1.04 -1.85 -10.08
N VAL A 58 -0.09 -2.65 -9.61
CA VAL A 58 0.18 -3.98 -10.13
C VAL A 58 0.26 -5.00 -9.00
N ALA A 59 -0.33 -6.18 -9.20
CA ALA A 59 -0.23 -7.31 -8.30
C ALA A 59 0.26 -8.57 -9.04
N ASP A 60 1.44 -9.07 -8.65
CA ASP A 60 2.08 -10.25 -9.24
C ASP A 60 1.65 -11.58 -8.61
N HIS A 61 0.60 -11.56 -7.79
CA HIS A 61 -0.01 -12.74 -7.20
C HIS A 61 -1.45 -12.90 -7.63
N GLN A 62 -2.00 -14.09 -7.40
CA GLN A 62 -3.37 -14.45 -7.78
C GLN A 62 -4.41 -14.27 -6.65
N TYR A 63 -4.00 -13.84 -5.44
CA TYR A 63 -4.94 -13.45 -4.39
C TYR A 63 -5.78 -12.26 -4.84
N GLN A 64 -7.10 -12.40 -4.78
CA GLN A 64 -8.02 -11.35 -5.21
C GLN A 64 -7.99 -10.20 -4.21
N ILE A 65 -8.07 -8.98 -4.73
CA ILE A 65 -8.22 -7.76 -3.94
C ILE A 65 -9.59 -7.20 -4.31
N PRO A 66 -10.62 -7.41 -3.47
CA PRO A 66 -11.96 -6.87 -3.70
C PRO A 66 -11.94 -5.37 -3.99
N GLU A 67 -12.92 -4.89 -4.75
CA GLU A 67 -13.01 -3.45 -5.04
C GLU A 67 -13.70 -2.74 -3.89
N ARG A 68 -12.95 -1.96 -3.13
CA ARG A 68 -13.44 -1.17 -1.99
C ARG A 68 -12.36 -0.24 -1.47
N TRP A 69 -12.73 0.53 -0.45
CA TRP A 69 -11.82 1.32 0.36
C TRP A 69 -11.03 0.43 1.32
N TYR A 70 -9.75 0.72 1.44
CA TYR A 70 -8.81 0.06 2.33
C TYR A 70 -7.96 1.08 3.07
N ALA A 71 -7.45 0.69 4.22
CA ALA A 71 -6.23 1.29 4.74
C ALA A 71 -5.02 0.67 4.03
N LEU A 72 -3.95 1.44 3.86
CA LEU A 72 -2.75 0.99 3.18
C LEU A 72 -1.49 1.30 3.97
N VAL A 73 -0.55 0.37 3.92
CA VAL A 73 0.77 0.50 4.54
C VAL A 73 1.85 0.27 3.49
N GLY A 74 2.65 1.29 3.23
CA GLY A 74 3.68 1.30 2.20
C GLY A 74 5.04 0.83 2.71
N SER A 75 5.88 0.35 1.80
CA SER A 75 7.32 0.29 2.04
C SER A 75 7.93 1.69 2.10
N ASP A 76 9.14 1.83 2.62
CA ASP A 76 9.91 3.07 2.51
C ASP A 76 9.92 3.54 1.04
N PRO A 77 9.56 4.80 0.74
CA PRO A 77 9.62 5.32 -0.62
C PRO A 77 11.02 5.76 -1.05
N TYR A 78 11.99 5.82 -0.14
CA TYR A 78 13.36 6.26 -0.40
C TYR A 78 14.33 5.08 -0.48
N ASP A 79 15.37 5.22 -1.29
CA ASP A 79 16.54 4.34 -1.31
C ASP A 79 17.61 4.80 -0.31
N SER A 80 18.74 4.08 -0.25
CA SER A 80 19.86 4.41 0.65
C SER A 80 20.50 5.77 0.39
N GLU A 81 20.30 6.33 -0.81
CA GLU A 81 20.83 7.63 -1.22
C GLU A 81 19.80 8.76 -0.96
N GLY A 82 18.64 8.45 -0.38
CA GLY A 82 17.57 9.40 -0.11
C GLY A 82 16.76 9.80 -1.35
N THR A 83 16.87 9.05 -2.45
CA THR A 83 16.09 9.29 -3.67
C THR A 83 14.85 8.40 -3.72
N PHE A 84 13.80 8.82 -4.42
CA PHE A 84 12.60 7.98 -4.58
C PHE A 84 12.94 6.66 -5.28
N GLN A 85 12.44 5.56 -4.74
CA GLN A 85 12.56 4.24 -5.36
C GLN A 85 11.84 4.17 -6.72
N GLU A 86 12.27 3.24 -7.57
CA GLU A 86 11.70 3.04 -8.92
C GLU A 86 10.26 2.51 -8.88
N TRP A 87 9.90 1.82 -7.80
CA TRP A 87 8.55 1.35 -7.48
C TRP A 87 8.35 1.37 -5.97
N GLN A 88 7.12 1.23 -5.51
CA GLN A 88 6.81 1.13 -4.08
C GLN A 88 5.75 0.06 -3.82
N PHE A 89 5.99 -0.81 -2.85
CA PHE A 89 5.01 -1.81 -2.43
C PHE A 89 4.06 -1.26 -1.38
N TRP A 90 2.82 -1.71 -1.44
CA TRP A 90 1.75 -1.36 -0.51
C TRP A 90 1.00 -2.61 -0.09
N ALA A 91 0.82 -2.78 1.22
CA ALA A 91 -0.12 -3.73 1.78
C ALA A 91 -1.49 -3.06 1.91
N VAL A 92 -2.55 -3.76 1.53
CA VAL A 92 -3.93 -3.34 1.75
C VAL A 92 -4.53 -4.14 2.90
N GLY A 93 -5.33 -3.49 3.73
CA GLY A 93 -5.90 -4.13 4.91
C GLY A 93 -7.07 -3.38 5.49
N GLU A 94 -7.64 -4.00 6.52
CA GLU A 94 -8.69 -3.42 7.35
C GLU A 94 -8.12 -3.02 8.70
N ILE A 95 -8.48 -1.82 9.17
CA ILE A 95 -8.15 -1.39 10.53
C ILE A 95 -9.30 -1.80 11.44
N PHE A 96 -9.00 -2.65 12.42
CA PHE A 96 -9.91 -2.96 13.51
C PHE A 96 -9.52 -2.12 14.71
N SER A 97 -10.47 -1.33 15.23
CA SER A 97 -10.28 -0.28 16.26
C SER A 97 -9.52 -0.67 17.54
N ARG A 98 -9.19 -1.96 17.72
CA ARG A 98 -8.43 -2.51 18.86
C ARG A 98 -7.40 -3.58 18.50
N GLN A 99 -7.36 -4.05 17.26
CA GLN A 99 -6.54 -5.21 16.84
C GLN A 99 -5.47 -4.83 15.81
N GLY A 100 -5.40 -3.57 15.39
CA GLY A 100 -4.39 -3.14 14.42
C GLY A 100 -4.82 -3.39 12.98
N PHE A 101 -3.84 -3.52 12.11
CA PHE A 101 -4.02 -3.67 10.67
C PHE A 101 -4.03 -5.15 10.28
N GLU A 102 -5.17 -5.66 9.80
CA GLU A 102 -5.27 -6.99 9.22
C GLU A 102 -5.01 -6.92 7.71
N LYS A 103 -3.91 -7.52 7.28
CA LYS A 103 -3.49 -7.51 5.88
C LYS A 103 -4.38 -8.42 5.03
N VAL A 104 -4.99 -7.84 3.99
CA VAL A 104 -5.72 -8.56 2.94
C VAL A 104 -4.79 -8.99 1.81
N SER A 105 -3.93 -8.10 1.33
CA SER A 105 -3.06 -8.39 0.17
C SER A 105 -1.96 -7.36 -0.05
N VAL A 106 -1.23 -7.45 -1.17
CA VAL A 106 -0.24 -6.45 -1.57
C VAL A 106 -0.39 -6.04 -3.03
N PHE A 107 0.06 -4.84 -3.38
CA PHE A 107 0.33 -4.43 -4.75
C PHE A 107 1.57 -3.54 -4.76
N TYR A 108 1.99 -3.08 -5.94
CA TYR A 108 2.99 -2.04 -6.06
C TYR A 108 2.61 -0.98 -7.09
N ILE A 109 3.09 0.24 -6.87
CA ILE A 109 3.08 1.31 -7.87
C ILE A 109 4.36 1.15 -8.69
N PRO A 110 4.26 0.88 -10.01
CA PRO A 110 5.40 0.45 -10.82
C PRO A 110 6.30 1.58 -11.32
N GLU A 111 5.88 2.84 -11.14
CA GLU A 111 6.51 4.00 -11.78
C GLU A 111 7.00 5.02 -10.74
N LYS A 112 8.29 5.34 -10.76
CA LYS A 112 8.93 6.33 -9.88
C LYS A 112 8.22 7.68 -9.86
N LYS A 113 7.75 8.15 -11.01
CA LYS A 113 7.02 9.42 -11.13
C LYS A 113 5.72 9.41 -10.31
N ASP A 114 5.06 8.26 -10.23
CA ASP A 114 3.80 8.08 -9.52
C ASP A 114 4.04 7.86 -8.03
N VAL A 115 5.10 7.13 -7.65
CA VAL A 115 5.59 7.10 -6.25
C VAL A 115 5.84 8.53 -5.76
N LYS A 116 6.67 9.29 -6.48
CA LYS A 116 6.96 10.68 -6.14
C LYS A 116 5.71 11.56 -6.11
N ARG A 117 4.75 11.35 -7.02
CA ARG A 117 3.51 12.10 -7.06
C ARG A 117 2.64 11.80 -5.83
N LEU A 118 2.49 10.54 -5.44
CA LEU A 118 1.70 10.12 -4.28
C LEU A 118 2.19 10.81 -3.00
N HIS A 119 3.49 10.75 -2.72
CA HIS A 119 4.08 11.37 -1.52
C HIS A 119 3.98 12.90 -1.52
N LYS A 120 3.97 13.53 -2.70
CA LYS A 120 3.75 14.97 -2.83
C LYS A 120 2.32 15.42 -2.56
N LEU A 121 1.34 14.52 -2.57
CA LEU A 121 -0.05 14.86 -2.26
C LEU A 121 -0.27 15.11 -0.76
N GLY A 122 0.65 14.67 0.10
CA GLY A 122 0.48 14.78 1.55
C GLY A 122 -0.66 13.92 2.12
N VAL A 123 -1.08 12.88 1.38
CA VAL A 123 -2.08 11.89 1.82
C VAL A 123 -1.48 10.74 2.64
N THR A 124 -0.15 10.72 2.74
CA THR A 124 0.60 9.72 3.48
C THR A 124 1.03 10.27 4.84
N THR A 125 0.87 9.47 5.89
CA THR A 125 1.42 9.76 7.23
C THR A 125 2.49 8.75 7.58
N ASP A 126 3.59 9.19 8.18
CA ASP A 126 4.58 8.26 8.75
C ASP A 126 4.12 7.85 10.14
N THR A 127 3.72 6.58 10.30
CA THR A 127 3.20 6.04 11.56
C THR A 127 3.72 4.64 11.84
N GLU A 128 3.99 4.35 13.10
CA GLU A 128 4.23 2.98 13.57
C GLU A 128 2.91 2.20 13.50
N THR A 129 2.82 1.23 12.59
CA THR A 129 1.60 0.45 12.39
C THR A 129 1.75 -0.93 13.01
N PHE A 130 0.95 -1.24 14.02
CA PHE A 130 0.86 -2.59 14.61
C PHE A 130 0.07 -3.52 13.69
N LEU A 131 0.69 -4.62 13.29
CA LEU A 131 0.12 -5.69 12.48
C LEU A 131 -0.41 -6.78 13.41
N ALA A 132 -1.62 -7.28 13.12
CA ALA A 132 -2.20 -8.46 13.77
C ALA A 132 -1.99 -9.74 12.96
#